data_AF-A0A5C1MD60-F1
#
_entry.id   AF-A0A5C1MD60-F1
#
_cell.length_a   1.000
_cell.length_b   1.000
_cell.length_c   1.000
_cell.angle_alpha   90.00
_cell.angle_beta   90.00
_cell.angle_gamma   90.00
#
_symmetry.space_group_name_H-M   'P 1'
#
loop_
_entity.id
_entity.type
_entity.pdbx_description
1 polymer ?
#
loop_
_entity_poly.entity_id
_entity_poly.type
_entity_poly.pdbx_seq_one_letter_code
_entity_poly.pdbx_strand_id
1 'polypeptide(L)' 'MPGSYTTSAVLADSALDTLKRAYEARQSPDVGSLILKAYDAIKSLKDEMGPSALEAAAYDPYEMNESNSAI' A
#
# COMPACT_ATOMS: atom_id res chain seq x y z
N MET A 1 -1.70 15.88 19.11
CA MET A 1 -1.09 14.53 18.97
C MET A 1 -1.07 14.19 17.49
N PRO A 2 0.09 13.91 16.87
CA PRO A 2 0.10 13.43 15.50
C PRO A 2 -0.55 12.04 15.48
N GLY A 3 -1.69 11.93 14.82
CA GLY A 3 -2.42 10.68 14.64
C GLY A 3 -1.59 9.73 13.79
N SER A 4 -1.46 8.48 14.25
CA SER A 4 -0.84 7.43 13.47
C SER A 4 -1.79 7.09 12.31
N TYR A 5 -1.57 7.71 11.15
CA TYR A 5 -2.29 7.37 9.93
C TYR A 5 -1.77 6.00 9.47
N THR A 6 -2.45 4.92 9.85
CA THR A 6 -2.26 3.62 9.19
C THR A 6 -2.58 3.82 7.71
N THR A 7 -1.56 3.78 6.87
CA THR A 7 -1.74 3.93 5.43
C THR A 7 -2.45 2.70 4.87
N SER A 8 -3.21 2.88 3.78
CA SER A 8 -3.88 1.76 3.09
C SER A 8 -2.91 0.64 2.72
N ALA A 9 -1.65 0.98 2.44
CA ALA A 9 -0.57 0.02 2.19
C ALA A 9 -0.27 -0.87 3.42
N VAL A 10 -0.17 -0.29 4.62
CA VAL A 10 0.07 -1.05 5.87
C VAL A 10 -1.10 -1.98 6.17
N LEU A 11 -2.34 -1.53 5.92
CA LEU A 11 -3.53 -2.38 6.08
C LEU A 11 -3.56 -3.52 5.06
N ALA A 12 -3.18 -3.25 3.81
CA ALA A 12 -3.07 -4.28 2.77
C ALA A 12 -2.00 -5.32 3.12
N ASP A 13 -0.83 -4.90 3.62
CA ASP A 13 0.22 -5.82 4.07
C ASP A 13 -0.24 -6.73 5.21
N SER A 14 -0.91 -6.15 6.21
CA SER A 14 -1.48 -6.92 7.32
C SER A 14 -2.55 -7.93 6.84
N ALA A 15 -3.38 -7.54 5.88
CA ALA A 15 -4.41 -8.41 5.32
C ALA A 15 -3.80 -9.57 4.52
N LEU A 16 -2.79 -9.30 3.70
CA LEU A 16 -2.09 -10.33 2.92
C LEU A 16 -1.38 -11.35 3.82
N ASP A 17 -0.70 -10.90 4.89
CA ASP A 17 -0.08 -11.82 5.85
C ASP A 17 -1.12 -12.69 6.56
N THR A 18 -2.24 -12.11 6.96
CA THR A 18 -3.35 -12.84 7.61
C THR A 18 -3.93 -13.91 6.70
N LEU A 19 -4.19 -13.57 5.42
CA LEU A 19 -4.70 -14.51 4.43
C LEU A 19 -3.70 -15.63 4.14
N LYS A 20 -2.40 -15.33 4.09
CA LYS A 20 -1.37 -16.35 3.93
C LYS A 20 -1.40 -17.37 5.08
N ARG A 21 -1.45 -16.89 6.33
CA ARG A 21 -1.55 -17.78 7.52
C ARG A 21 -2.85 -18.61 7.49
N ALA A 22 -3.97 -18.00 7.10
CA ALA A 22 -5.24 -18.71 6.97
C ALA A 22 -5.18 -19.81 5.90
N TYR A 23 -4.49 -19.55 4.78
CA TYR A 23 -4.27 -20.54 3.74
C TYR A 23 -3.44 -21.72 4.25
N GLU A 24 -2.36 -21.45 4.98
CA GLU A 24 -1.50 -22.49 5.56
C GLU A 24 -2.22 -23.33 6.63
N ALA A 25 -3.09 -22.71 7.43
CA ALA A 25 -3.86 -23.38 8.49
C ALA A 25 -5.13 -24.08 7.99
N ARG A 26 -5.44 -24.02 6.69
CA ARG A 26 -6.71 -24.53 6.15
C ARG A 26 -6.82 -26.05 6.31
N GLN A 27 -8.02 -26.51 6.64
CA GLN A 27 -8.37 -27.93 6.65
C GLN A 27 -9.11 -28.38 5.39
N SER A 28 -9.70 -27.43 4.64
CA SER A 28 -10.48 -27.69 3.42
C SER A 28 -9.83 -27.08 2.17
N PRO A 29 -9.73 -27.82 1.06
CA PRO A 29 -9.29 -27.29 -0.23
C PRO A 29 -10.14 -26.12 -0.74
N ASP A 30 -11.46 -26.19 -0.57
CA ASP A 30 -12.39 -25.15 -1.04
C ASP A 30 -12.16 -23.81 -0.31
N VAL A 31 -11.94 -23.89 1.00
CA VAL A 31 -11.56 -22.73 1.83
C VAL A 31 -10.22 -22.16 1.34
N GLY A 32 -9.27 -23.02 0.93
CA GLY A 32 -8.01 -22.59 0.32
C GLY A 32 -8.20 -21.78 -0.94
N SER A 33 -9.05 -22.24 -1.86
CA SER A 33 -9.35 -21.49 -3.09
C SER A 33 -10.02 -20.15 -2.81
N LEU A 34 -10.89 -20.06 -1.81
CA LEU A 34 -11.51 -18.78 -1.41
C LEU A 34 -10.47 -17.82 -0.83
N ILE A 35 -9.55 -18.32 0.01
CA ILE A 35 -8.48 -17.51 0.59
C ILE A 35 -7.52 -17.00 -0.48
N LEU A 36 -7.16 -17.84 -1.46
CA LEU A 36 -6.31 -17.41 -2.58
C LEU A 36 -6.98 -16.33 -3.43
N LYS A 37 -8.28 -16.48 -3.73
CA LYS A 37 -9.03 -15.43 -4.45
C LYS A 37 -9.02 -14.10 -3.71
N ALA A 38 -9.20 -14.13 -2.38
CA ALA A 38 -9.14 -12.92 -1.56
C ALA A 38 -7.72 -12.33 -1.53
N TYR A 39 -6.70 -13.18 -1.44
CA TYR A 39 -5.29 -12.78 -1.45
C TYR A 39 -4.93 -12.07 -2.76
N ASP A 40 -5.29 -12.65 -3.90
CA ASP A 40 -5.00 -12.08 -5.22
C ASP A 40 -5.71 -10.73 -5.40
N ALA A 41 -6.98 -10.61 -5.00
CA ALA A 41 -7.73 -9.36 -5.08
C ALA A 41 -7.08 -8.22 -4.26
N ILE A 42 -6.66 -8.50 -3.02
CA ILE A 42 -6.00 -7.49 -2.17
C ILE A 42 -4.62 -7.15 -2.71
N LYS A 43 -3.89 -8.13 -3.24
CA LYS A 43 -2.58 -7.90 -3.85
C LYS A 43 -2.70 -7.01 -5.08
N SER A 44 -3.65 -7.28 -5.97
CA SER A 44 -3.92 -6.41 -7.13
C SER A 44 -4.29 -5.00 -6.71
N LEU A 45 -5.15 -4.84 -5.69
CA LEU A 45 -5.48 -3.51 -5.14
C LEU A 45 -4.25 -2.78 -4.59
N LYS A 46 -3.36 -3.49 -3.88
CA LYS A 46 -2.12 -2.92 -3.35
C LYS A 46 -1.16 -2.51 -4.47
N ASP A 47 -1.05 -3.34 -5.51
CA ASP A 47 -0.20 -3.08 -6.67
C ASP A 47 -0.73 -1.88 -7.49
N GLU A 48 -2.05 -1.75 -7.65
CA GLU A 48 -2.71 -0.60 -8.27
C GLU A 48 -2.52 0.71 -7.49
N MET A 49 -2.42 0.64 -6.16
CA MET A 49 -2.11 1.82 -5.34
C MET A 49 -0.70 2.38 -5.61
N GLY A 50 0.22 1.55 -6.14
CA GLY A 50 1.57 1.93 -6.55
C GLY A 50 2.40 2.64 -5.46
N PRO A 51 3.67 2.98 -5.73
CA PRO A 51 4.45 3.88 -4.87
C PRO A 51 3.98 5.36 -4.91
N SER A 52 2.79 5.65 -5.45
CA SER A 52 2.44 6.93 -6.08
C SER A 52 1.62 7.90 -5.20
N ALA A 53 1.77 7.86 -3.87
CA ALA A 53 1.21 8.90 -3.00
C ALA A 53 2.27 9.67 -2.18
N LEU A 54 3.53 9.22 -2.18
CA LEU A 54 4.62 9.89 -1.48
C LEU A 54 5.66 10.53 -2.42
N GLU A 55 5.85 10.01 -3.64
CA GLU A 55 6.78 10.63 -4.60
C GLU A 55 6.17 11.82 -5.37
N ALA A 56 4.85 11.89 -5.52
CA ALA A 56 4.18 13.01 -6.19
C ALA A 56 4.13 14.29 -5.33
N ALA A 57 4.38 14.20 -4.02
CA ALA A 57 4.51 15.36 -3.13
C ALA A 57 5.95 15.90 -3.04
N ALA A 58 6.91 15.25 -3.69
CA ALA A 58 8.33 15.65 -3.69
C ALA A 58 8.80 16.26 -5.03
N TYR A 59 7.91 16.47 -5.99
CA TYR A 59 8.22 17.13 -7.25
C TYR A 59 7.36 18.38 -7.40
N ASP A 60 7.73 19.44 -6.69
CA ASP A 60 7.31 20.80 -7.02
C ASP A 60 8.32 21.39 -8.02
N PRO A 61 8.00 21.48 -9.33
CA PRO A 61 8.87 22.11 -10.32
C PRO A 61 8.98 23.63 -10.16
N TYR A 62 8.33 24.24 -9.16
CA TYR A 62 8.40 25.68 -8.88
C TYR A 62 9.40 26.10 -7.79
N GLU A 63 10.09 25.18 -7.10
CA GLU A 63 11.22 25.52 -6.20
C GLU A 63 12.56 25.78 -6.95
N MET A 64 12.52 26.23 -8.20
CA MET A 64 13.69 26.77 -8.91
C MET A 64 13.60 28.28 -9.12
N ASN A 65 13.02 29.01 -8.16
CA ASN A 65 13.01 30.48 -8.25
C ASN A 65 13.20 31.20 -6.93
N GLU A 66 14.26 30.84 -6.19
CA GLU A 66 14.79 31.70 -5.11
C GLU A 66 16.32 31.78 -5.16
N SER A 67 16.89 32.03 -6.34
CA SER A 67 18.15 32.79 -6.41
C SER A 67 17.81 34.25 -6.69
N ASN A 68 17.50 34.91 -5.57
CA ASN A 68 17.33 36.33 -5.35
C ASN A 68 18.03 37.23 -6.38
N SER A 69 17.22 38.04 -7.05
CA SER A 69 17.61 39.38 -7.45
C SER A 69 17.92 40.20 -6.19
N ALA A 70 19.17 40.59 -5.95
CA ALA A 70 19.53 41.82 -5.23
C ALA A 70 21.05 42.06 -5.19
N ILE A 71 21.44 43.17 -5.83
CA ILE A 71 22.74 43.89 -5.83
C ILE A 71 23.77 43.38 -6.85
#